data_AF-A0A2R6TBX9-F1
#
_entry.id   AF-A0A2R6TBX9-F1
#
_cell.length_a   1.000
_cell.length_b   1.000
_cell.length_c   1.000
_cell.angle_alpha   90.00
_cell.angle_beta   90.00
_cell.angle_gamma   90.00
#
_symmetry.space_group_name_H-M   'P 1'
#
loop_
_entity.id
_entity.type
_entity.pdbx_description
1 polymer ?
#
loop_
_entity_poly.entity_id
_entity_poly.type
_entity_poly.pdbx_seq_one_letter_code
_entity_poly.pdbx_strand_id
1 'polypeptide(L)'
;MKLKYVQPKKLKVLIAVFTVVGIWGIGFGLWRGSLDPGSMNNFMIVVLGVVNLFLGAFMTYLYLTQVRNIDPRKDSKYKRKK
;
A
#
# COMPACT_ATOMS: atom_id res chain seq x y z
N MET A 1 4.82 17.21 -6.54
CA MET A 1 4.39 16.82 -5.17
C MET A 1 5.62 16.69 -4.27
N LYS A 2 5.69 17.41 -3.14
CA LYS A 2 6.72 17.16 -2.10
C LYS A 2 6.19 16.10 -1.14
N LEU A 3 6.47 14.83 -1.40
CA LEU A 3 6.09 13.73 -0.51
C LEU A 3 7.11 13.59 0.62
N LYS A 4 6.64 13.61 1.86
CA LYS A 4 7.48 13.39 3.04
C LYS A 4 8.03 11.96 3.02
N TYR A 5 9.31 11.79 3.32
CA TYR A 5 9.92 10.47 3.41
C TYR A 5 9.20 9.63 4.47
N VAL A 6 8.67 8.48 4.05
CA VAL A 6 8.05 7.50 4.93
C VAL A 6 9.08 6.43 5.26
N GLN A 7 9.10 5.95 6.51
CA GLN A 7 10.01 4.88 6.87
C GLN A 7 9.70 3.61 6.05
N PRO A 8 10.69 2.96 5.43
CA PRO A 8 10.47 1.86 4.48
C PRO A 8 9.84 0.64 5.15
N LYS A 9 10.10 0.40 6.45
CA LYS A 9 9.45 -0.68 7.21
C LYS A 9 7.94 -0.48 7.30
N LYS A 10 7.49 0.74 7.61
CA LYS A 10 6.06 1.06 7.72
C LYS A 10 5.38 0.97 6.35
N LEU A 11 6.06 1.44 5.31
CA LEU A 11 5.54 1.42 3.96
C LEU A 11 5.39 -0.01 3.41
N LYS A 12 6.33 -0.92 3.71
CA LYS A 12 6.21 -2.35 3.38
C LYS A 12 4.98 -3.01 4.02
N VAL A 13 4.75 -2.75 5.30
CA VAL A 13 3.58 -3.29 6.01
C VAL A 13 2.30 -2.72 5.38
N LEU A 14 2.27 -1.43 5.07
CA LEU A 14 1.12 -0.79 4.45
C LEU A 14 0.80 -1.39 3.06
N ILE A 15 1.82 -1.63 2.23
CA ILE A 15 1.68 -2.32 0.94
C ILE A 15 1.09 -3.71 1.13
N ALA A 16 1.64 -4.49 2.07
CA ALA A 16 1.18 -5.85 2.33
C ALA A 16 -0.29 -5.88 2.78
N VAL A 17 -0.69 -4.98 3.68
CA VAL A 17 -2.09 -4.90 4.15
C VAL A 17 -3.03 -4.57 3.00
N PHE A 18 -2.75 -3.53 2.22
CA PHE A 18 -3.65 -3.11 1.14
C PHE A 18 -3.78 -4.15 0.03
N THR A 19 -2.68 -4.82 -0.32
CA THR A 19 -2.68 -5.86 -1.35
C THR A 19 -3.40 -7.13 -0.89
N VAL A 20 -3.11 -7.63 0.31
CA VAL A 20 -3.76 -8.83 0.86
C VAL A 20 -5.26 -8.60 1.05
N VAL A 21 -5.65 -7.46 1.66
CA VAL A 21 -7.07 -7.14 1.86
C VAL A 21 -7.78 -6.89 0.54
N GLY A 22 -7.12 -6.28 -0.45
CA GLY A 22 -7.68 -6.08 -1.79
C GLY A 22 -7.96 -7.41 -2.51
N ILE A 23 -6.99 -8.32 -2.55
CA ILE A 23 -7.15 -9.66 -3.16
C ILE A 23 -8.24 -10.44 -2.44
N TRP A 24 -8.21 -10.46 -1.10
CA TRP A 24 -9.20 -11.17 -0.30
C TRP A 24 -10.61 -10.59 -0.48
N GLY A 25 -10.75 -9.26 -0.52
CA GLY A 25 -12.02 -8.58 -0.74
C GLY A 25 -12.64 -8.91 -2.09
N ILE A 26 -11.83 -8.94 -3.16
CA ILE A 26 -12.31 -9.34 -4.49
C ILE A 26 -12.77 -10.81 -4.48
N GLY A 27 -11.94 -11.71 -3.97
CA GLY A 27 -12.28 -13.14 -3.90
C GLY A 27 -13.54 -13.39 -3.08
N PHE A 28 -13.66 -12.75 -1.92
CA PHE A 28 -14.83 -12.86 -1.05
C PHE A 28 -16.10 -12.27 -1.69
N GLY A 29 -15.99 -11.10 -2.33
CA GLY A 29 -17.12 -10.45 -3.00
C GLY A 29 -17.66 -11.26 -4.18
N LEU A 30 -16.77 -11.86 -4.98
CA LEU A 30 -17.16 -12.76 -6.08
C LEU A 30 -17.76 -14.07 -5.57
N TRP A 31 -17.16 -14.67 -4.53
CA TRP A 31 -17.68 -15.89 -3.92
C TRP A 31 -19.08 -15.68 -3.31
N ARG A 32 -19.29 -14.58 -2.58
CA ARG A 32 -20.61 -14.21 -2.05
C ARG A 32 -21.60 -13.82 -3.15
N GLY A 33 -21.13 -13.16 -4.21
CA GLY A 33 -21.96 -12.86 -5.40
C GLY A 33 -22.49 -14.11 -6.09
N SER A 34 -21.74 -15.21 -6.08
CA SER A 34 -22.20 -16.51 -6.60
C SER A 34 -23.28 -17.16 -5.73
N LEU A 35 -23.32 -16.85 -4.43
CA LEU A 35 -24.31 -17.39 -3.50
C LEU A 35 -25.58 -16.52 -3.42
N ASP A 36 -25.45 -15.22 -3.66
CA ASP A 36 -26.54 -14.26 -3.61
C ASP A 36 -26.40 -13.21 -4.74
N PRO A 37 -26.96 -13.50 -5.94
CA PRO A 37 -26.74 -12.71 -7.15
C PRO A 37 -27.41 -11.33 -7.17
N GLY A 38 -28.32 -11.05 -6.23
CA GLY A 38 -29.11 -9.79 -6.20
C GLY A 38 -28.54 -8.70 -5.30
N SER A 39 -27.50 -9.01 -4.53
CA SER A 39 -26.96 -8.11 -3.53
C SER A 39 -25.97 -7.10 -4.13
N MET A 40 -26.42 -5.84 -4.23
CA MET A 40 -25.57 -4.69 -4.60
C MET A 40 -24.35 -4.53 -3.67
N ASN A 41 -24.44 -5.04 -2.44
CA ASN A 41 -23.34 -5.05 -1.47
C ASN A 41 -22.18 -5.94 -1.93
N ASN A 42 -22.45 -7.06 -2.60
CA ASN A 42 -21.41 -7.97 -3.10
C ASN A 42 -20.58 -7.31 -4.20
N PHE A 43 -21.24 -6.62 -5.13
CA PHE A 43 -20.56 -5.81 -6.16
C PHE A 43 -19.71 -4.70 -5.53
N MET A 44 -20.24 -4.02 -4.51
CA MET A 44 -19.51 -2.96 -3.81
C MET A 44 -18.25 -3.47 -3.09
N ILE A 45 -18.29 -4.68 -2.51
CA ILE A 45 -17.11 -5.32 -1.91
C ILE A 45 -16.01 -5.55 -2.96
N VAL A 46 -16.36 -6.03 -4.16
CA VAL A 46 -15.39 -6.23 -5.24
C VAL A 46 -14.78 -4.90 -5.68
N VAL A 47 -15.60 -3.86 -5.87
CA VAL A 47 -15.13 -2.52 -6.23
C VAL A 47 -14.18 -1.96 -5.16
N LEU A 48 -14.52 -2.10 -3.88
CA LEU A 48 -13.66 -1.69 -2.77
C LEU A 48 -12.34 -2.49 -2.73
N GLY A 49 -12.38 -3.78 -3.06
CA GLY A 49 -11.20 -4.61 -3.20
C GLY A 49 -10.26 -4.14 -4.32
N VAL A 50 -10.82 -3.76 -5.47
CA VAL A 50 -10.07 -3.18 -6.60
C VAL A 50 -9.45 -1.83 -6.22
N VAL A 51 -10.19 -0.95 -5.54
CA VAL A 51 -9.66 0.32 -5.03
C VAL A 51 -8.48 0.09 -4.06
N ASN A 52 -8.59 -0.93 -3.19
CA ASN A 52 -7.50 -1.29 -2.29
C ASN A 52 -6.25 -1.81 -3.04
N LEU A 53 -6.43 -2.54 -4.14
CA LEU A 53 -5.32 -2.94 -5.00
C LEU A 53 -4.61 -1.73 -5.62
N PHE A 54 -5.37 -0.74 -6.11
CA PHE A 54 -4.79 0.51 -6.61
C PHE A 54 -4.03 1.29 -5.54
N LEU A 55 -4.56 1.36 -4.32
CA LEU A 55 -3.86 1.95 -3.17
C LEU A 55 -2.57 1.19 -2.83
N GLY A 56 -2.60 -0.15 -2.83
CA GLY A 56 -1.43 -0.99 -2.63
C GLY A 56 -0.36 -0.79 -3.73
N ALA A 57 -0.78 -0.70 -4.99
CA ALA A 57 0.10 -0.42 -6.12
C ALA A 57 0.72 0.99 -6.03
N PHE A 58 -0.08 1.99 -5.65
CA PHE A 58 0.40 3.34 -5.42
C PHE A 58 1.43 3.41 -4.28
N MET A 59 1.19 2.72 -3.16
CA MET A 59 2.16 2.64 -2.06
C MET A 59 3.45 1.91 -2.48
N THR A 60 3.35 0.91 -3.35
CA THR A 60 4.52 0.21 -3.93
C THR A 60 5.32 1.14 -4.84
N TYR A 61 4.63 1.93 -5.68
CA TYR A 61 5.26 2.96 -6.49
C TYR A 61 6.00 3.99 -5.62
N LEU A 62 5.40 4.44 -4.52
CA LEU A 62 6.06 5.31 -3.54
C LEU A 62 7.29 4.65 -2.92
N TYR A 63 7.19 3.36 -2.57
CA TYR A 63 8.31 2.63 -1.98
C TYR A 63 9.50 2.53 -2.93
N LEU A 64 9.26 2.36 -4.23
CA LEU A 64 10.30 2.29 -5.25
C LEU A 64 10.90 3.66 -5.59
N THR A 65 10.10 4.72 -5.56
CA THR A 65 10.54 6.08 -5.96
C THR A 65 11.09 6.90 -4.79
N GLN A 66 11.00 6.41 -3.56
CA GLN A 66 11.52 7.09 -2.38
C GLN A 66 13.06 7.12 -2.36
N VAL A 67 13.62 8.27 -2.72
CA VAL A 67 15.05 8.55 -2.51
C VAL A 67 15.26 9.04 -1.08
N ARG A 68 16.09 8.33 -0.31
CA ARG A 68 16.47 8.74 1.05
C ARG A 68 17.41 9.94 0.96
N ASN A 69 16.84 11.15 1.02
CA ASN A 69 17.62 12.38 1.07
C ASN A 69 18.18 12.56 2.49
N ILE A 70 19.36 11.99 2.75
CA ILE A 70 20.08 12.16 4.01
C ILE A 70 20.86 13.46 3.90
N ASP A 71 20.57 14.43 4.76
CA ASP A 71 21.46 15.57 4.94
C ASP A 71 22.80 15.04 5.51
N PRO A 72 23.92 15.12 4.78
CA PRO A 72 25.21 14.56 5.21
C PRO A 72 25.70 15.17 6.53
N ARG A 73 25.21 16.35 6.93
CA ARG A 73 25.53 16.97 8.23
C ARG A 73 24.85 16.30 9.43
N LYS A 74 23.76 15.55 9.20
CA LYS A 74 23.02 14.81 10.22
C LYS A 74 23.37 13.33 10.27
N ASP A 75 24.16 12.84 9.31
CA ASP A 75 24.66 11.48 9.36
C ASP A 75 25.82 11.38 10.38
N SER A 76 25.54 10.74 11.52
CA SER A 76 26.53 10.44 12.56
C SER A 76 27.77 9.69 12.05
N LYS A 77 27.71 9.03 10.88
CA LYS A 77 28.87 8.41 10.23
C LYS A 77 29.90 9.44 9.75
N TYR A 78 29.49 10.64 9.35
CA TYR A 78 30.43 11.69 8.91
C TYR A 78 31.15 12.35 10.09
N LYS A 79 30.60 12.28 11.32
CA LYS A 79 31.23 12.83 12.52
C LYS A 79 32.34 11.94 13.11
N ARG A 80 32.47 10.68 12.67
CA ARG A 80 33.52 9.75 13.16
C ARG A 80 34.85 9.84 12.41
N LYS A 81 34.95 10.66 11.36
CA LYS A 81 36.17 10.78 10.54
C LYS A 81 37.01 12.03 10.82
N LYS A 82 36.81 12.71 11.94
CA LYS A 82 37.63 13.85 12.34
C LYS A 82 38.28 13.59 13.69
#